data_AF-A0A661T630-F1
#
_entry.id   AF-A0A661T630-F1
#
_cell.length_a   1.000
_cell.length_b   1.000
_cell.length_c   1.000
_cell.angle_alpha   90.00
_cell.angle_beta   90.00
_cell.angle_gamma   90.00
#
_symmetry.space_group_name_H-M   'P 1'
#
loop_
_entity.id
_entity.type
_entity.pdbx_description
1 polymer ?
#
loop_
_entity_poly.entity_id
_entity_poly.type
_entity_poly.pdbx_seq_one_letter_code
_entity_poly.pdbx_strand_id
1 'polypeptide(L)'
;MTENTYQVLEYYRLLDIVSGHASCPLGQSDCLSLRPSTDVSFIQNELKLISELRLLLKVRGLVTFPGLRDISAIVEKSGTDGACLDAAELLDVLSLLEAGREAREFIRANRSLCPGLFELFGDFPQEAALADALRRTVSPNAAIRDSASSGLRKIRERKIRIRSEIQKKLEHIRRSAGGNEEGTENLVTIRDGRYVIALRNDRRSGIKGIIHDYSRTRSTCFMEPIAVVGDNNRLTELEHEERAEERRILVRLTDRVRERSGVLAGIHASVGRLDGLCARARFCEALSCVAPELSEGE
;
A
#
# COMPACT_ATOMS: atom_id res chain seq x y z
N MET A 1 7.42 7.12 39.51
CA MET A 1 8.60 7.99 39.24
C MET A 1 8.12 9.32 38.67
N THR A 2 8.90 10.39 38.81
CA THR A 2 8.54 11.72 38.26
C THR A 2 9.17 11.93 36.87
N GLU A 3 8.60 12.82 36.05
CA GLU A 3 9.12 13.15 34.70
C GLU A 3 10.59 13.59 34.74
N ASN A 4 10.97 14.35 35.76
CA ASN A 4 12.34 14.79 35.99
C ASN A 4 13.31 13.59 36.19
N THR A 5 12.85 12.52 36.85
CA THR A 5 13.64 11.31 37.04
C THR A 5 13.94 10.60 35.71
N TYR A 6 12.97 10.54 34.79
CA TYR A 6 13.19 9.92 33.48
C TYR A 6 14.19 10.69 32.62
N GLN A 7 14.18 12.03 32.71
CA GLN A 7 15.15 12.86 31.99
C GLN A 7 16.56 12.71 32.54
N VAL A 8 16.73 12.79 33.87
CA VAL A 8 18.05 12.67 34.52
C VAL A 8 18.69 11.29 34.28
N LEU A 9 17.89 10.23 34.27
CA LEU A 9 18.38 8.87 33.99
C LEU A 9 18.50 8.55 32.49
N GLU A 10 18.28 9.53 31.61
CA GLU A 10 18.25 9.36 30.15
C GLU A 10 17.33 8.21 29.71
N TYR A 11 16.23 7.98 30.44
CA TYR A 11 15.34 6.83 30.21
C TYR A 11 14.77 6.83 28.78
N TYR A 12 14.37 7.99 28.27
CA TYR A 12 13.87 8.12 26.90
C TYR A 12 14.92 7.78 25.85
N ARG A 13 16.19 8.13 26.10
CA ARG A 13 17.31 7.77 25.23
C ARG A 13 17.52 6.25 25.20
N LEU A 14 17.35 5.58 26.34
CA LEU A 14 17.35 4.12 26.39
C LEU A 14 16.20 3.54 25.54
N LEU A 15 14.99 4.09 25.65
CA LEU A 15 13.86 3.65 24.83
C LEU A 15 14.12 3.86 23.33
N ASP A 16 14.75 4.97 22.94
CA ASP A 16 15.16 5.21 21.55
C ASP A 16 16.11 4.11 21.06
N ILE A 17 17.13 3.77 21.85
CA ILE A 17 18.08 2.69 21.52
C ILE A 17 17.34 1.36 21.36
N VAL A 18 16.46 1.00 22.30
CA VAL A 18 15.68 -0.25 22.25
C VAL A 18 14.76 -0.27 21.03
N SER A 19 14.08 0.84 20.74
CA SER A 19 13.18 0.98 19.59
C SER A 19 13.91 0.77 18.26
N GLY A 20 15.20 1.11 18.17
CA GLY A 20 16.04 0.86 17.00
C GLY A 20 16.18 -0.62 16.62
N HIS A 21 15.83 -1.56 17.50
CA HIS A 21 15.82 -3.00 17.22
C HIS A 21 14.47 -3.54 16.71
N ALA A 22 13.44 -2.69 16.65
CA ALA A 22 12.14 -3.05 16.07
C ALA A 22 12.21 -3.13 14.54
N SER A 23 11.40 -3.99 13.94
CA SER A 23 11.39 -4.19 12.49
C SER A 23 10.36 -3.32 11.77
N CYS A 24 9.41 -2.74 12.49
CA CYS A 24 8.42 -1.82 11.95
C CYS A 24 8.10 -0.66 12.91
N PRO A 25 7.46 0.42 12.41
CA PRO A 25 7.07 1.57 13.22
C PRO A 25 6.13 1.23 14.39
N LEU A 26 5.32 0.17 14.27
CA LEU A 26 4.42 -0.23 15.36
C LEU A 26 5.20 -0.79 16.55
N GLY A 27 6.22 -1.61 16.31
CA GLY A 27 7.11 -2.11 17.37
C GLY A 27 8.00 -1.03 17.96
N GLN A 28 8.41 -0.04 17.15
CA GLN A 28 9.11 1.15 17.64
C GLN A 28 8.23 1.91 18.64
N SER A 29 6.97 2.15 18.27
CA SER A 29 5.99 2.82 19.13
C SER A 29 5.74 2.05 20.43
N ASP A 30 5.59 0.72 20.38
CA ASP A 30 5.46 -0.11 21.60
C ASP A 30 6.68 0.07 22.52
N CYS A 31 7.90 0.04 21.99
CA CYS A 31 9.13 0.26 22.77
C CYS A 31 9.19 1.66 23.40
N LEU A 32 8.87 2.71 22.65
CA LEU A 32 8.88 4.10 23.11
C LEU A 32 7.79 4.39 24.15
N SER A 33 6.71 3.61 24.13
CA SER A 33 5.60 3.73 25.09
C SER A 33 5.89 3.09 26.45
N LEU A 34 6.97 2.30 26.57
CA LEU A 34 7.29 1.59 27.81
C LEU A 34 7.43 2.54 28.99
N ARG A 35 6.89 2.11 30.14
CA ARG A 35 7.05 2.78 31.43
C ARG A 35 7.44 1.76 32.48
N PRO A 36 8.32 2.10 33.44
CA PRO A 36 8.63 1.21 34.54
C PRO A 36 7.36 0.88 35.33
N SER A 37 7.19 -0.41 35.64
CA SER A 37 6.06 -0.92 36.43
C SER A 37 6.56 -1.42 37.79
N THR A 38 5.67 -1.43 38.77
CA THR A 38 5.87 -2.08 40.08
C THR A 38 5.00 -3.32 40.25
N ASP A 39 4.20 -3.67 39.25
CA ASP A 39 3.40 -4.89 39.23
C ASP A 39 4.30 -6.09 38.93
N VAL A 40 4.57 -6.89 39.98
CA VAL A 40 5.44 -8.07 39.90
C VAL A 40 4.92 -9.09 38.89
N SER A 41 3.60 -9.33 38.84
CA SER A 41 3.00 -10.29 37.91
C SER A 41 3.18 -9.85 36.46
N PHE A 42 2.99 -8.56 36.19
CA PHE A 42 3.29 -7.98 34.87
C PHE A 42 4.76 -8.14 34.50
N ILE A 43 5.69 -7.79 35.40
CA ILE A 43 7.14 -7.87 35.14
C ILE A 43 7.56 -9.32 34.86
N GLN A 44 7.11 -10.28 35.68
CA GLN A 44 7.40 -11.70 35.49
C GLN A 44 6.92 -12.20 34.13
N ASN A 45 5.70 -11.82 33.74
CA ASN A 45 5.16 -12.18 32.44
C ASN A 45 6.00 -11.59 31.30
N GLU A 46 6.38 -10.32 31.39
CA GLU A 46 7.22 -9.67 30.37
C GLU A 46 8.59 -10.33 30.22
N LEU A 47 9.25 -10.67 31.34
CA LEU A 47 10.52 -11.38 31.33
C LEU A 47 10.39 -12.78 30.74
N LYS A 48 9.29 -13.49 31.03
CA LYS A 48 8.95 -14.78 30.42
C LYS A 48 8.84 -14.66 28.90
N LEU A 49 8.03 -13.71 28.40
CA LEU A 49 7.81 -13.51 26.96
C LEU A 49 9.12 -13.16 26.22
N ILE A 50 9.96 -12.29 26.80
CA ILE A 50 11.27 -11.97 26.22
C ILE A 50 12.18 -13.21 26.20
N SER A 51 12.18 -14.00 27.28
CA SER A 51 13.02 -15.21 27.36
C SER A 51 12.63 -16.25 26.31
N GLU A 52 11.32 -16.44 26.09
CA GLU A 52 10.80 -17.28 25.01
C GLU A 52 11.24 -16.77 23.63
N LEU A 53 11.14 -15.45 23.39
CA LEU A 53 11.60 -14.85 22.13
C LEU A 53 13.11 -14.93 21.92
N ARG A 54 13.92 -14.81 22.97
CA ARG A 54 15.37 -15.01 22.88
C ARG A 54 15.72 -16.45 22.51
N LEU A 55 15.00 -17.42 23.05
CA LEU A 55 15.15 -18.82 22.66
C LEU A 55 14.76 -19.01 21.18
N LEU A 56 13.63 -18.46 20.75
CA LEU A 56 13.19 -18.50 19.35
C LEU A 56 14.21 -17.87 18.42
N LEU A 57 14.74 -16.70 18.76
CA LEU A 57 15.76 -16.00 17.99
C LEU A 57 16.97 -16.90 17.70
N LYS A 58 17.41 -17.69 18.69
CA LYS A 58 18.56 -18.60 18.57
C LYS A 58 18.27 -19.86 17.76
N VAL A 59 17.05 -20.40 17.85
CA VAL A 59 16.70 -21.71 17.27
C VAL A 59 16.06 -21.59 15.89
N ARG A 60 15.23 -20.57 15.68
CA ARG A 60 14.35 -20.39 14.50
C ARG A 60 14.48 -19.04 13.83
N GLY A 61 15.07 -18.05 14.52
CA GLY A 61 14.93 -16.65 14.16
C GLY A 61 13.61 -16.05 14.68
N LEU A 62 13.36 -14.80 14.32
CA LEU A 62 12.14 -14.06 14.70
C LEU A 62 11.38 -13.62 13.46
N VAL A 63 10.06 -13.54 13.59
CA VAL A 63 9.22 -12.84 12.60
C VAL A 63 9.61 -11.36 12.53
N THR A 64 9.51 -10.80 11.32
CA THR A 64 9.80 -9.39 11.02
C THR A 64 8.74 -8.84 10.09
N PHE A 65 8.46 -7.54 10.16
CA PHE A 65 7.41 -6.90 9.37
C PHE A 65 7.96 -5.74 8.53
N PRO A 66 8.94 -5.99 7.63
CA PRO A 66 9.56 -4.92 6.86
C PRO A 66 8.54 -4.21 5.98
N GLY A 67 8.60 -2.88 5.96
CA GLY A 67 7.71 -2.05 5.14
C GLY A 67 6.28 -1.89 5.67
N LEU A 68 5.94 -2.53 6.80
CA LEU A 68 4.66 -2.30 7.47
C LEU A 68 4.58 -0.85 7.97
N ARG A 69 3.44 -0.20 7.71
CA ARG A 69 3.17 1.19 8.11
C ARG A 69 2.13 1.25 9.21
N ASP A 70 2.11 2.37 9.93
CA ASP A 70 1.01 2.68 10.83
C ASP A 70 -0.23 3.06 10.02
N ILE A 71 -1.31 2.31 10.19
CA ILE A 71 -2.59 2.53 9.50
C ILE A 71 -3.64 3.24 10.36
N SER A 72 -3.30 3.68 11.58
CA SER A 72 -4.24 4.34 12.50
C SER A 72 -5.02 5.46 11.82
N ALA A 73 -4.33 6.35 11.10
CA ALA A 73 -4.94 7.44 10.35
C ALA A 73 -5.82 6.96 9.17
N ILE A 74 -5.46 5.84 8.53
CA ILE A 74 -6.24 5.23 7.44
C ILE A 74 -7.55 4.65 7.99
N VAL A 75 -7.49 3.96 9.13
CA VAL A 75 -8.66 3.41 9.81
C VAL A 75 -9.58 4.53 10.28
N GLU A 76 -9.03 5.59 10.88
CA GLU A 76 -9.79 6.77 11.28
C GLU A 76 -10.46 7.44 10.06
N LYS A 77 -9.70 7.70 8.99
CA LYS A 77 -10.20 8.25 7.73
C LYS A 77 -11.35 7.42 7.15
N SER A 78 -11.29 6.09 7.25
CA SER A 78 -12.35 5.21 6.75
C SER A 78 -13.68 5.37 7.49
N GLY A 79 -13.65 5.87 8.73
CA GLY A 79 -14.83 6.11 9.56
C GLY A 79 -15.66 7.33 9.18
N THR A 80 -15.09 8.25 8.38
CA THR A 80 -15.75 9.51 8.01
C THR A 80 -16.82 9.29 6.94
N ASP A 81 -17.93 10.03 7.02
CA ASP A 81 -18.98 9.98 6.00
C ASP A 81 -18.44 10.38 4.62
N GLY A 82 -18.71 9.53 3.62
CA GLY A 82 -18.23 9.73 2.25
C GLY A 82 -16.73 9.47 2.05
N ALA A 83 -16.05 8.86 3.03
CA ALA A 83 -14.65 8.50 2.91
C ALA A 83 -14.36 7.62 1.69
N CYS A 84 -13.19 7.84 1.09
CA CYS A 84 -12.65 7.03 0.02
C CYS A 84 -11.16 6.88 0.26
N LEU A 85 -10.74 5.68 0.64
CA LEU A 85 -9.34 5.31 0.67
C LEU A 85 -8.85 5.12 -0.77
N ASP A 86 -7.62 5.55 -1.03
CA ASP A 86 -6.96 5.26 -2.29
C ASP A 86 -6.37 3.84 -2.30
N ALA A 87 -5.86 3.42 -3.45
CA ALA A 87 -5.32 2.08 -3.62
C ALA A 87 -4.05 1.83 -2.78
N ALA A 88 -3.24 2.86 -2.49
CA ALA A 88 -2.04 2.71 -1.68
C ALA A 88 -2.41 2.53 -0.20
N GLU A 89 -3.37 3.30 0.30
CA GLU A 89 -3.91 3.14 1.65
C GLU A 89 -4.53 1.75 1.86
N LEU A 90 -5.23 1.23 0.85
CA LEU A 90 -5.78 -0.12 0.89
C LEU A 90 -4.70 -1.22 0.87
N LEU A 91 -3.55 -0.97 0.23
CA LEU A 91 -2.40 -1.87 0.30
C LEU A 91 -1.77 -1.85 1.69
N ASP A 92 -1.67 -0.68 2.34
CA ASP A 92 -1.15 -0.59 3.70
C ASP A 92 -2.05 -1.39 4.69
N VAL A 93 -3.38 -1.35 4.50
CA VAL A 93 -4.32 -2.22 5.24
C VAL A 93 -4.08 -3.71 4.94
N LEU A 94 -3.86 -4.07 3.68
CA LEU A 94 -3.55 -5.45 3.30
C LEU A 94 -2.26 -5.94 3.95
N SER A 95 -1.21 -5.11 3.97
CA SER A 95 0.07 -5.44 4.61
C SER A 95 -0.09 -5.70 6.11
N LEU A 96 -0.94 -4.95 6.81
CA LEU A 96 -1.24 -5.23 8.21
C LEU A 96 -1.93 -6.58 8.40
N LEU A 97 -2.93 -6.89 7.56
CA LEU A 97 -3.65 -8.17 7.62
C LEU A 97 -2.72 -9.36 7.36
N GLU A 98 -1.78 -9.21 6.42
CA GLU A 98 -0.77 -10.22 6.12
C GLU A 98 0.23 -10.39 7.27
N ALA A 99 0.73 -9.29 7.83
CA ALA A 99 1.62 -9.29 9.00
C ALA A 99 0.97 -10.01 10.19
N GLY A 100 -0.31 -9.75 10.47
CA GLY A 100 -1.05 -10.45 11.53
C GLY A 100 -1.19 -11.95 11.27
N ARG A 101 -1.42 -12.36 10.01
CA ARG A 101 -1.46 -13.78 9.63
C ARG A 101 -0.10 -14.44 9.83
N GLU A 102 0.97 -13.84 9.34
CA GLU A 102 2.34 -14.34 9.45
C GLU A 102 2.77 -14.47 10.91
N ALA A 103 2.47 -13.45 11.74
CA ALA A 103 2.69 -13.47 13.19
C ALA A 103 2.02 -14.69 13.84
N ARG A 104 0.73 -14.89 13.57
CA ARG A 104 -0.05 -16.00 14.14
C ARG A 104 0.50 -17.36 13.71
N GLU A 105 0.79 -17.53 12.42
CA GLU A 105 1.33 -18.78 11.88
C GLU A 105 2.70 -19.09 12.50
N PHE A 106 3.57 -18.09 12.63
CA PHE A 106 4.86 -18.21 13.30
C PHE A 106 4.73 -18.65 14.76
N ILE A 107 3.87 -18.00 15.55
CA ILE A 107 3.67 -18.36 16.97
C ILE A 107 3.07 -19.77 17.10
N ARG A 108 2.08 -20.12 16.27
CA ARG A 108 1.45 -21.44 16.31
C ARG A 108 2.42 -22.56 15.94
N ALA A 109 3.27 -22.35 14.94
CA ALA A 109 4.29 -23.32 14.52
C ALA A 109 5.35 -23.57 15.60
N ASN A 110 5.55 -22.62 16.51
CA ASN A 110 6.58 -22.68 17.54
C ASN A 110 6.03 -22.77 18.98
N ARG A 111 4.76 -23.18 19.14
CA ARG A 111 4.06 -23.24 20.44
C ARG A 111 4.86 -23.91 21.56
N SER A 112 5.59 -24.98 21.26
CA SER A 112 6.40 -25.70 22.26
C SER A 112 7.57 -24.88 22.81
N LEU A 113 8.09 -23.93 22.04
CA LEU A 113 9.21 -23.05 22.41
C LEU A 113 8.72 -21.72 23.02
N CYS A 114 7.47 -21.33 22.77
CA CYS A 114 6.91 -20.07 23.25
C CYS A 114 5.47 -20.19 23.77
N PRO A 115 5.24 -20.93 24.86
CA PRO A 115 3.90 -21.15 25.40
C PRO A 115 3.22 -19.84 25.86
N GLY A 116 3.95 -18.91 26.49
CA GLY A 116 3.41 -17.62 26.91
C GLY A 116 3.04 -16.71 25.73
N LEU A 117 3.88 -16.68 24.68
CA LEU A 117 3.50 -15.97 23.44
C LEU A 117 2.28 -16.61 22.78
N PHE A 118 2.15 -17.94 22.83
CA PHE A 118 0.97 -18.62 22.30
C PHE A 118 -0.29 -18.31 23.12
N GLU A 119 -0.19 -18.18 24.44
CA GLU A 119 -1.31 -17.73 25.28
C GLU A 119 -1.78 -16.32 24.90
N LEU A 120 -0.84 -15.42 24.60
CA LEU A 120 -1.16 -14.02 24.26
C LEU A 120 -1.58 -13.81 22.81
N PHE A 121 -0.97 -14.52 21.86
CA PHE A 121 -1.10 -14.29 20.41
C PHE A 121 -1.66 -15.50 19.64
N GLY A 122 -1.93 -16.62 20.29
CA GLY A 122 -2.42 -17.84 19.64
C GLY A 122 -3.78 -17.66 18.95
N ASP A 123 -4.61 -16.79 19.51
CA ASP A 123 -5.92 -16.38 18.97
C ASP A 123 -5.87 -14.98 18.33
N PHE A 124 -4.75 -14.68 17.67
CA PHE A 124 -4.58 -13.48 16.86
C PHE A 124 -5.82 -13.20 15.99
N PRO A 125 -6.41 -11.99 16.05
CA PRO A 125 -7.55 -11.63 15.22
C PRO A 125 -7.21 -11.78 13.73
N GLN A 126 -8.16 -12.25 12.92
CA GLN A 126 -7.95 -12.43 11.49
C GLN A 126 -9.14 -11.93 10.69
N GLU A 127 -8.87 -11.37 9.51
CA GLU A 127 -9.89 -10.97 8.55
C GLU A 127 -9.47 -11.41 7.13
N ALA A 128 -9.42 -12.74 6.91
CA ALA A 128 -9.01 -13.33 5.63
C ALA A 128 -9.89 -12.86 4.46
N ALA A 129 -11.20 -12.69 4.69
CA ALA A 129 -12.13 -12.24 3.67
C ALA A 129 -11.84 -10.81 3.17
N LEU A 130 -11.37 -9.91 4.04
CA LEU A 130 -10.93 -8.56 3.64
C LEU A 130 -9.60 -8.64 2.89
N ALA A 131 -8.62 -9.38 3.43
CA ALA A 131 -7.31 -9.54 2.79
C ALA A 131 -7.44 -10.09 1.36
N ASP A 132 -8.26 -11.12 1.16
CA ASP A 132 -8.51 -11.70 -0.17
C ASP A 132 -9.20 -10.73 -1.12
N ALA A 133 -10.15 -9.94 -0.61
CA ALA A 133 -10.83 -8.94 -1.41
C ALA A 133 -9.90 -7.81 -1.86
N LEU A 134 -9.03 -7.33 -0.96
CA LEU A 134 -8.02 -6.33 -1.27
C LEU A 134 -7.03 -6.89 -2.30
N ARG A 135 -6.49 -8.10 -2.08
CA ARG A 135 -5.54 -8.78 -2.99
C ARG A 135 -6.09 -8.98 -4.40
N ARG A 136 -7.37 -9.36 -4.53
CA ARG A 136 -8.04 -9.59 -5.81
C ARG A 136 -8.42 -8.30 -6.54
N THR A 137 -8.47 -7.18 -5.83
CA THR A 137 -8.93 -5.89 -6.37
C THR A 137 -7.79 -4.92 -6.65
N VAL A 138 -6.80 -4.85 -5.76
CA VAL A 138 -5.67 -3.94 -5.84
C VAL A 138 -4.41 -4.72 -6.22
N SER A 139 -3.64 -4.22 -7.18
CA SER A 139 -2.35 -4.78 -7.56
C SER A 139 -1.21 -4.21 -6.72
N PRO A 140 -0.04 -4.87 -6.66
CA PRO A 140 1.10 -4.41 -5.86
C PRO A 140 1.62 -3.01 -6.21
N ASN A 141 1.34 -2.51 -7.41
CA ASN A 141 1.67 -1.15 -7.85
C ASN A 141 0.57 -0.11 -7.56
N ALA A 142 -0.33 -0.39 -6.60
CA ALA A 142 -1.44 0.48 -6.22
C ALA A 142 -2.40 0.83 -7.38
N ALA A 143 -2.64 -0.12 -8.29
CA ALA A 143 -3.65 0.03 -9.35
C ALA A 143 -4.86 -0.89 -9.10
N ILE A 144 -6.04 -0.47 -9.57
CA ILE A 144 -7.22 -1.33 -9.55
C ILE A 144 -7.10 -2.34 -10.70
N ARG A 145 -7.21 -3.62 -10.37
CA ARG A 145 -7.14 -4.73 -11.33
C ARG A 145 -8.37 -4.77 -12.23
N ASP A 146 -8.22 -5.21 -13.47
CA ASP A 146 -9.33 -5.40 -14.41
C ASP A 146 -10.43 -6.33 -13.83
N SER A 147 -10.02 -7.31 -13.02
CA SER A 147 -10.90 -8.27 -12.36
C SER A 147 -11.72 -7.70 -11.20
N ALA A 148 -11.49 -6.44 -10.81
CA ALA A 148 -12.17 -5.81 -9.68
C ALA A 148 -13.69 -5.65 -9.89
N SER A 149 -14.11 -5.45 -11.13
CA SER A 149 -15.52 -5.51 -11.53
C SER A 149 -15.67 -5.84 -13.02
N SER A 150 -16.80 -6.46 -13.37
CA SER A 150 -17.13 -6.72 -14.78
C SER A 150 -17.37 -5.44 -15.57
N GLY A 151 -17.82 -4.37 -14.91
CA GLY A 151 -17.98 -3.04 -15.49
C GLY A 151 -16.64 -2.44 -15.90
N LEU A 152 -15.66 -2.42 -14.97
CA LEU A 152 -14.32 -1.91 -15.21
C LEU A 152 -13.64 -2.65 -16.35
N ARG A 153 -13.72 -3.99 -16.36
CA ARG A 153 -13.18 -4.81 -17.45
C ARG A 153 -13.75 -4.43 -18.81
N LYS A 154 -15.08 -4.31 -18.93
CA LYS A 154 -15.75 -3.91 -20.17
C LYS A 154 -15.35 -2.50 -20.62
N ILE A 155 -15.20 -1.57 -19.69
CA ILE A 155 -14.75 -0.20 -20.00
C ILE A 155 -13.33 -0.23 -20.58
N ARG A 156 -12.40 -0.93 -19.92
CA ARG A 156 -11.00 -1.07 -20.38
C ARG A 156 -10.89 -1.77 -21.73
N GLU A 157 -11.65 -2.85 -21.95
CA GLU A 157 -11.74 -3.54 -23.26
C GLU A 157 -12.22 -2.58 -24.37
N ARG A 158 -13.25 -1.77 -24.10
CA ARG A 158 -13.76 -0.76 -25.04
C ARG A 158 -12.73 0.32 -25.33
N LYS A 159 -11.98 0.79 -24.32
CA LYS A 159 -10.88 1.76 -24.51
C LYS A 159 -9.80 1.21 -25.44
N ILE A 160 -9.38 -0.04 -25.22
CA ILE A 160 -8.38 -0.71 -26.07
C ILE A 160 -8.87 -0.78 -27.52
N ARG A 161 -10.13 -1.18 -27.73
CA ARG A 161 -10.74 -1.27 -29.06
C ARG A 161 -10.75 0.08 -29.78
N ILE A 162 -11.27 1.13 -29.13
CA ILE A 162 -11.36 2.48 -29.71
C ILE A 162 -9.97 3.05 -30.00
N ARG A 163 -8.99 2.83 -29.11
CA ARG A 163 -7.59 3.24 -29.37
C ARG A 163 -7.04 2.59 -30.64
N SER A 164 -7.28 1.29 -30.85
CA SER A 164 -6.86 0.59 -32.06
C SER A 164 -7.57 1.12 -33.31
N GLU A 165 -8.87 1.42 -33.22
CA GLU A 165 -9.64 2.00 -34.32
C GLU A 165 -9.15 3.39 -34.71
N ILE A 166 -8.88 4.25 -33.73
CA ILE A 166 -8.31 5.59 -33.94
C ILE A 166 -6.96 5.47 -34.64
N GLN A 167 -6.05 4.63 -34.13
CA GLN A 167 -4.72 4.45 -34.73
C GLN A 167 -4.83 4.00 -36.20
N LYS A 168 -5.68 3.01 -36.50
CA LYS A 168 -5.91 2.54 -37.88
C LYS A 168 -6.46 3.64 -38.79
N LYS A 169 -7.43 4.43 -38.31
CA LYS A 169 -7.99 5.56 -39.07
C LYS A 169 -6.94 6.63 -39.34
N LEU A 170 -6.16 7.00 -38.33
CA LEU A 170 -5.08 7.99 -38.46
C LEU A 170 -3.98 7.51 -39.42
N GLU A 171 -3.59 6.24 -39.36
CA GLU A 171 -2.65 5.64 -40.30
C GLU A 171 -3.17 5.65 -41.74
N HIS A 172 -4.45 5.33 -41.95
CA HIS A 172 -5.06 5.38 -43.28
C HIS A 172 -5.07 6.82 -43.83
N ILE A 173 -5.56 7.78 -43.05
CA ILE A 173 -5.62 9.20 -43.45
C ILE A 173 -4.23 9.69 -43.83
N ARG A 174 -3.21 9.30 -43.05
CA ARG A 174 -1.83 9.61 -43.33
C ARG A 174 -1.34 9.03 -44.66
N ARG A 175 -1.57 7.74 -44.91
CA ARG A 175 -1.15 7.08 -46.17
C ARG A 175 -1.79 7.78 -47.38
N SER A 176 -3.06 8.14 -47.27
CA SER A 176 -3.79 8.86 -48.32
C SER A 176 -3.28 10.28 -48.57
N ALA A 177 -2.60 10.89 -47.59
CA ALA A 177 -2.03 12.23 -47.69
C ALA A 177 -0.57 12.28 -48.18
N GLY A 178 -0.07 11.18 -48.78
CA GLY A 178 1.26 11.12 -49.38
C GLY A 178 2.42 10.88 -48.40
N GLY A 179 2.15 10.27 -47.25
CA GLY A 179 3.13 10.00 -46.18
C GLY A 179 4.13 8.85 -46.44
N ASN A 180 4.56 8.62 -47.68
CA ASN A 180 5.52 7.57 -48.04
C ASN A 180 7.00 8.02 -48.02
N GLU A 181 7.32 9.21 -47.51
CA GLU A 181 8.73 9.59 -47.31
C GLU A 181 9.30 8.81 -46.11
N GLU A 182 10.13 7.82 -46.44
CA GLU A 182 10.96 7.04 -45.53
C GLU A 182 11.76 7.97 -44.61
N GLY A 183 11.56 7.88 -43.29
CA GLY A 183 12.50 8.45 -42.31
C GLY A 183 11.96 9.39 -41.22
N THR A 184 10.64 9.59 -41.04
CA THR A 184 10.14 10.37 -39.87
C THR A 184 9.53 9.47 -38.80
N GLU A 185 10.30 9.12 -37.79
CA GLU A 185 10.01 8.09 -36.78
C GLU A 185 8.91 8.40 -35.74
N ASN A 186 8.00 9.37 -35.92
CA ASN A 186 6.86 9.52 -34.98
C ASN A 186 5.60 10.14 -35.64
N LEU A 187 4.60 9.29 -35.91
CA LEU A 187 3.58 9.48 -36.96
C LEU A 187 2.10 9.52 -36.48
N VAL A 188 1.80 8.99 -35.30
CA VAL A 188 0.55 9.16 -34.58
C VAL A 188 0.95 9.45 -33.14
N THR A 189 0.48 10.56 -32.58
CA THR A 189 0.90 11.01 -31.25
C THR A 189 -0.30 11.48 -30.43
N ILE A 190 -0.06 11.80 -29.17
CA ILE A 190 -1.09 12.30 -28.25
C ILE A 190 -0.76 13.76 -27.94
N ARG A 191 -1.73 14.66 -28.15
CA ARG A 191 -1.69 16.06 -27.73
C ARG A 191 -2.92 16.38 -26.90
N ASP A 192 -2.72 16.94 -25.71
CA ASP A 192 -3.78 17.28 -24.77
C ASP A 192 -4.75 16.10 -24.51
N GLY A 193 -4.21 14.89 -24.42
CA GLY A 193 -4.97 13.65 -24.20
C GLY A 193 -5.73 13.13 -25.43
N ARG A 194 -5.57 13.76 -26.61
CA ARG A 194 -6.22 13.38 -27.86
C ARG A 194 -5.24 12.77 -28.84
N TYR A 195 -5.65 11.74 -29.56
CA TYR A 195 -4.86 11.19 -30.64
C TYR A 195 -4.90 12.11 -31.85
N VAL A 196 -3.72 12.46 -32.34
CA VAL A 196 -3.51 13.40 -33.44
C VAL A 196 -2.47 12.86 -34.42
N ILE A 197 -2.51 13.36 -35.64
CA ILE A 197 -1.46 13.15 -36.63
C ILE A 197 -0.53 14.35 -36.67
N ALA A 198 0.77 14.07 -36.71
CA ALA A 198 1.79 15.07 -36.95
C ALA A 198 1.99 15.20 -38.47
N LEU A 199 1.76 16.41 -38.99
CA LEU A 199 1.89 16.70 -40.42
C LEU A 199 2.75 17.94 -40.61
N ARG A 200 3.55 17.99 -41.67
CA ARG A 200 4.21 19.25 -42.05
C ARG A 200 3.14 20.28 -42.45
N ASN A 201 3.36 21.54 -42.08
CA ASN A 201 2.36 22.60 -42.22
C ASN A 201 1.97 22.87 -43.70
N ASP A 202 2.88 22.60 -44.64
CA ASP A 202 2.67 22.69 -46.09
C ASP A 202 1.82 21.54 -46.66
N ARG A 203 1.73 20.39 -45.97
CA ARG A 203 0.95 19.21 -46.39
C ARG A 203 -0.42 19.09 -45.71
N ARG A 204 -0.87 20.14 -45.01
CA ARG A 204 -2.19 20.15 -44.36
C ARG A 204 -3.36 20.31 -45.35
N SER A 205 -3.09 20.91 -46.52
CA SER A 205 -4.11 21.26 -47.52
C SER A 205 -4.70 19.98 -48.13
N GLY A 206 -5.85 19.57 -47.60
CA GLY A 206 -6.56 18.35 -48.02
C GLY A 206 -7.14 17.55 -46.86
N ILE A 207 -6.64 17.76 -45.63
CA ILE A 207 -7.16 17.10 -44.43
C ILE A 207 -7.95 18.11 -43.60
N LYS A 208 -9.24 17.84 -43.40
CA LYS A 208 -10.06 18.61 -42.47
C LYS A 208 -9.88 18.08 -41.05
N GLY A 209 -9.53 18.97 -40.13
CA GLY A 209 -9.29 18.62 -38.74
C GLY A 209 -9.11 19.85 -37.85
N ILE A 210 -9.02 19.58 -36.54
CA ILE A 210 -8.79 20.57 -35.50
C ILE A 210 -7.31 20.56 -35.18
N ILE A 211 -6.68 21.73 -35.15
CA ILE A 211 -5.26 21.85 -34.79
C ILE A 211 -5.17 22.02 -33.28
N HIS A 212 -4.43 21.14 -32.62
CA HIS A 212 -4.21 21.19 -31.17
C HIS A 212 -2.92 21.91 -30.81
N ASP A 213 -1.86 21.71 -31.60
CA ASP A 213 -0.55 22.27 -31.28
C ASP A 213 0.34 22.41 -32.54
N TYR A 214 1.43 23.16 -32.40
CA TYR A 214 2.49 23.31 -33.40
C TYR A 214 3.85 22.97 -32.81
N SER A 215 4.78 22.50 -33.65
CA SER A 215 6.18 22.41 -33.23
C SER A 215 6.74 23.81 -32.91
N ARG A 216 7.83 23.85 -32.13
CA ARG A 216 8.51 25.11 -31.76
C ARG A 216 8.88 25.98 -32.96
N THR A 217 9.26 25.35 -34.08
CA THR A 217 9.61 26.00 -35.35
C THR A 217 8.40 26.23 -36.27
N ARG A 218 7.19 25.82 -35.85
CA ARG A 218 5.93 25.81 -36.64
C ARG A 218 6.00 25.02 -37.95
N SER A 219 7.01 24.17 -38.12
CA SER A 219 7.17 23.31 -39.28
C SER A 219 6.18 22.14 -39.29
N THR A 220 5.77 21.69 -38.10
CA THR A 220 4.88 20.54 -37.91
C THR A 220 3.62 21.00 -37.16
N CYS A 221 2.47 20.60 -37.67
CA CYS A 221 1.15 20.81 -37.09
C CYS A 221 0.64 19.48 -36.52
N PHE A 222 0.14 19.50 -35.29
CA PHE A 222 -0.52 18.37 -34.66
C PHE A 222 -2.04 18.53 -34.82
N MET A 223 -2.62 17.73 -35.70
CA MET A 223 -4.03 17.87 -36.11
C MET A 223 -4.83 16.62 -35.72
N GLU A 224 -6.03 16.83 -35.18
CA GLU A 224 -7.08 15.84 -35.01
C GLU A 224 -8.02 15.85 -36.23
N PRO A 225 -7.95 14.86 -37.13
CA PRO A 225 -8.86 14.78 -38.27
C PRO A 225 -10.31 14.60 -37.82
N ILE A 226 -11.26 15.20 -38.56
CA ILE A 226 -12.70 15.09 -38.26
C ILE A 226 -13.16 13.63 -38.11
N ALA A 227 -12.56 12.73 -38.91
CA ALA A 227 -12.89 11.29 -38.91
C ALA A 227 -12.62 10.55 -37.58
N VAL A 228 -11.80 11.11 -36.68
CA VAL A 228 -11.50 10.53 -35.37
C VAL A 228 -11.99 11.37 -34.19
N VAL A 229 -12.56 12.56 -34.43
CA VAL A 229 -13.07 13.44 -33.36
C VAL A 229 -14.09 12.73 -32.48
N GLY A 230 -15.03 12.01 -33.10
CA GLY A 230 -16.04 11.23 -32.37
C GLY A 230 -15.42 10.12 -31.52
N ASP A 231 -14.43 9.41 -32.04
CA ASP A 231 -13.75 8.33 -31.33
C ASP A 231 -12.90 8.85 -30.17
N ASN A 232 -12.18 9.97 -30.36
CA ASN A 232 -11.43 10.64 -29.29
C ASN A 232 -12.36 11.11 -28.17
N ASN A 233 -13.49 11.74 -28.51
CA ASN A 233 -14.49 12.15 -27.52
C ASN A 233 -15.03 10.93 -26.76
N ARG A 234 -15.34 9.82 -27.46
CA ARG A 234 -15.79 8.58 -26.83
C ARG A 234 -14.71 7.96 -25.93
N LEU A 235 -13.44 8.06 -26.30
CA LEU A 235 -12.33 7.61 -25.46
C LEU A 235 -12.25 8.44 -24.17
N THR A 236 -12.40 9.77 -24.26
CA THR A 236 -12.46 10.65 -23.08
C THR A 236 -13.66 10.31 -22.19
N GLU A 237 -14.84 10.06 -22.74
CA GLU A 237 -16.01 9.59 -21.98
C GLU A 237 -15.70 8.29 -21.23
N LEU A 238 -15.09 7.31 -21.90
CA LEU A 238 -14.70 6.04 -21.28
C LEU A 238 -13.64 6.22 -20.17
N GLU A 239 -12.75 7.20 -20.29
CA GLU A 239 -11.81 7.55 -19.21
C GLU A 239 -12.52 8.13 -17.98
N HIS A 240 -13.57 8.92 -18.18
CA HIS A 240 -14.41 9.37 -17.07
C HIS A 240 -15.22 8.22 -16.46
N GLU A 241 -15.81 7.36 -17.29
CA GLU A 241 -16.52 6.14 -16.85
C GLU A 241 -15.59 5.23 -16.03
N GLU A 242 -14.34 5.03 -16.47
CA GLU A 242 -13.34 4.22 -15.76
C GLU A 242 -13.01 4.80 -14.38
N ARG A 243 -12.68 6.10 -14.30
CA ARG A 243 -12.37 6.75 -13.02
C ARG A 243 -13.56 6.69 -12.04
N ALA A 244 -14.78 6.84 -12.55
CA ALA A 244 -15.98 6.73 -11.74
C ALA A 244 -16.19 5.31 -11.19
N GLU A 245 -15.95 4.29 -12.02
CA GLU A 245 -16.04 2.88 -11.60
C GLU A 245 -14.92 2.50 -10.61
N GLU A 246 -13.69 2.96 -10.84
CA GLU A 246 -12.58 2.79 -9.88
C GLU A 246 -12.92 3.42 -8.52
N ARG A 247 -13.43 4.67 -8.52
CA ARG A 247 -13.87 5.34 -7.29
C ARG A 247 -14.98 4.54 -6.58
N ARG A 248 -15.96 4.02 -7.33
CA ARG A 248 -17.02 3.17 -6.76
C ARG A 248 -16.45 1.91 -6.10
N ILE A 249 -15.46 1.27 -6.73
CA ILE A 249 -14.77 0.09 -6.18
C ILE A 249 -14.02 0.45 -4.90
N LEU A 250 -13.30 1.57 -4.90
CA LEU A 250 -12.55 2.08 -3.74
C LEU A 250 -13.46 2.42 -2.56
N VAL A 251 -14.59 3.11 -2.79
CA VAL A 251 -15.59 3.40 -1.74
C VAL A 251 -16.12 2.11 -1.12
N ARG A 252 -16.49 1.12 -1.95
CA ARG A 252 -16.95 -0.19 -1.45
C ARG A 252 -15.89 -0.90 -0.60
N LEU A 253 -14.61 -0.82 -0.96
CA LEU A 253 -13.54 -1.41 -0.15
C LEU A 253 -13.30 -0.60 1.13
N THR A 254 -13.41 0.72 1.06
CA THR A 254 -13.34 1.63 2.22
C THR A 254 -14.42 1.30 3.23
N ASP A 255 -15.66 1.08 2.79
CA ASP A 255 -16.76 0.65 3.66
C ASP A 255 -16.44 -0.65 4.39
N ARG A 256 -15.82 -1.62 3.70
CA ARG A 256 -15.39 -2.88 4.32
C ARG A 256 -14.25 -2.70 5.31
N VAL A 257 -13.33 -1.77 5.07
CA VAL A 257 -12.29 -1.40 6.03
C VAL A 257 -12.93 -0.78 7.28
N ARG A 258 -13.88 0.15 7.10
CA ARG A 258 -14.64 0.78 8.19
C ARG A 258 -15.38 -0.24 9.05
N GLU A 259 -16.10 -1.18 8.43
CA GLU A 259 -16.83 -2.27 9.10
C GLU A 259 -15.91 -3.17 9.94
N ARG A 260 -14.62 -3.24 9.59
CA ARG A 260 -13.61 -4.08 10.26
C ARG A 260 -12.61 -3.28 11.09
N SER A 261 -12.85 -1.99 11.31
CA SER A 261 -11.97 -1.09 12.07
C SER A 261 -11.55 -1.65 13.43
N GLY A 262 -12.49 -2.19 14.22
CA GLY A 262 -12.17 -2.79 15.52
C GLY A 262 -11.24 -4.02 15.43
N VAL A 263 -11.44 -4.87 14.42
CA VAL A 263 -10.57 -6.02 14.17
C VAL A 263 -9.18 -5.55 13.70
N LEU A 264 -9.14 -4.57 12.80
CA LEU A 264 -7.89 -3.98 12.33
C LEU A 264 -7.10 -3.33 13.47
N ALA A 265 -7.76 -2.63 14.40
CA ALA A 265 -7.12 -2.09 15.59
C ALA A 265 -6.53 -3.19 16.48
N GLY A 266 -7.25 -4.31 16.66
CA GLY A 266 -6.74 -5.47 17.38
C GLY A 266 -5.51 -6.10 16.73
N ILE A 267 -5.51 -6.23 15.39
CA ILE A 267 -4.36 -6.71 14.62
C ILE A 267 -3.18 -5.73 14.75
N HIS A 268 -3.43 -4.44 14.60
CA HIS A 268 -2.44 -3.36 14.74
C HIS A 268 -1.74 -3.44 16.11
N ALA A 269 -2.51 -3.45 17.19
CA ALA A 269 -1.97 -3.54 18.54
C ALA A 269 -1.19 -4.84 18.77
N SER A 270 -1.70 -5.98 18.28
CA SER A 270 -1.04 -7.28 18.42
C SER A 270 0.29 -7.35 17.67
N VAL A 271 0.34 -6.84 16.43
CA VAL A 271 1.58 -6.79 15.63
C VAL A 271 2.59 -5.85 16.28
N GLY A 272 2.16 -4.66 16.70
CA GLY A 272 3.03 -3.71 17.39
C GLY A 272 3.62 -4.28 18.67
N ARG A 273 2.78 -4.92 19.49
CA ARG A 273 3.22 -5.57 20.72
C ARG A 273 4.24 -6.69 20.47
N LEU A 274 3.96 -7.55 19.48
CA LEU A 274 4.85 -8.65 19.14
C LEU A 274 6.20 -8.14 18.61
N ASP A 275 6.21 -7.15 17.70
CA ASP A 275 7.46 -6.58 17.20
C ASP A 275 8.24 -5.83 18.28
N GLY A 276 7.57 -5.14 19.20
CA GLY A 276 8.21 -4.51 20.36
C GLY A 276 8.86 -5.52 21.32
N LEU A 277 8.20 -6.65 21.58
CA LEU A 277 8.80 -7.76 22.33
C LEU A 277 9.99 -8.36 21.58
N CYS A 278 9.89 -8.55 20.26
CA CYS A 278 11.00 -9.00 19.40
C CYS A 278 12.18 -8.02 19.44
N ALA A 279 11.93 -6.71 19.40
CA ALA A 279 12.94 -5.67 19.50
C ALA A 279 13.72 -5.77 20.81
N ARG A 280 13.02 -5.94 21.93
CA ARG A 280 13.64 -6.12 23.26
C ARG A 280 14.45 -7.41 23.34
N ALA A 281 13.96 -8.50 22.74
CA ALA A 281 14.73 -9.74 22.67
C ALA A 281 16.03 -9.59 21.85
N ARG A 282 15.97 -8.88 20.70
CA ARG A 282 17.15 -8.55 19.88
C ARG A 282 18.13 -7.64 20.62
N PHE A 283 17.63 -6.62 21.31
CA PHE A 283 18.42 -5.73 22.17
C PHE A 283 19.14 -6.52 23.28
N CYS A 284 18.42 -7.41 23.97
CA CYS A 284 19.01 -8.28 24.99
C CYS A 284 20.10 -9.18 24.43
N GLU A 285 19.94 -9.69 23.22
CA GLU A 285 20.98 -10.51 22.60
C GLU A 285 22.19 -9.67 22.17
N ALA A 286 21.97 -8.48 21.60
CA ALA A 286 23.04 -7.57 21.19
C ALA A 286 23.92 -7.12 22.35
N LEU A 287 23.34 -6.94 23.55
CA LEU A 287 24.05 -6.51 24.76
C LEU A 287 24.31 -7.65 25.76
N SER A 288 24.03 -8.90 25.40
CA SER A 288 24.19 -10.05 26.29
C SER A 288 23.50 -9.89 27.66
N CYS A 289 22.30 -9.30 27.67
CA CYS A 289 21.52 -9.08 28.89
C CYS A 289 21.10 -10.39 29.55
N VAL A 290 20.88 -10.34 30.87
CA VAL A 290 20.40 -11.45 31.70
C VAL A 290 19.07 -11.05 32.35
N ALA A 291 18.13 -12.00 32.44
CA ALA A 291 16.87 -11.76 33.12
C ALA A 291 17.13 -11.65 34.63
N PRO A 292 16.67 -10.59 35.31
CA PRO A 292 16.84 -10.45 36.75
C PRO A 292 15.93 -11.42 37.51
N GLU A 293 16.40 -11.86 38.67
CA GLU A 293 15.56 -12.53 39.67
C GLU A 293 14.79 -11.47 40.47
N LEU A 294 13.50 -11.70 40.71
CA LEU A 294 12.66 -10.79 41.48
C LEU A 294 12.53 -11.31 42.90
N SER A 295 12.86 -10.45 43.87
CA SER A 295 12.61 -10.67 45.29
C SER A 295 11.55 -9.69 45.79
N GLU A 296 10.75 -10.11 46.76
CA GLU A 296 10.01 -9.15 47.59
C GLU A 296 11.07 -8.36 48.37
N GLY A 297 11.08 -7.03 48.20
CA GLY A 297 12.01 -6.18 48.94
C GLY A 297 11.70 -6.25 50.43
N GLU A 298 12.74 -6.35 51.27
CA GLU A 298 12.65 -6.12 52.71
C GLU A 298 12.16 -4.69 53.03
#